data_AF-A0A0C4DTM1-F1
#
_entry.id   AF-A0A0C4DTM1-F1
#
_cell.length_a   1.000
_cell.length_b   1.000
_cell.length_c   1.000
_cell.angle_alpha   90.00
_cell.angle_beta   90.00
_cell.angle_gamma   90.00
#
_symmetry.space_group_name_H-M   'P 1'
#
loop_
_entity.id
_entity.type
_entity.pdbx_description
1 polymer ?
#
loop_
_entity_poly.entity_id
_entity_poly.type
_entity_poly.pdbx_seq_one_letter_code
_entity_poly.pdbx_strand_id
1 'polypeptide(L)'
;MRQRVTFLHRPGDAVDPSTLRITENSLTGPQEIRAAREVRTTLALDELPAELASVLKTSHELHVRWVASDAFDTVTPLHSRLSPGFHLFFTPRQGGDASESETLCRLLRKAFGGLENCQSSKDSFIALSPDRFSHSAAFQFYQPLDDLAHFARHVRDELCPEGDPLCRAQVERLTEAVSLDLSYDTISHTLKITALSPYQAQPLLVTGHSHHRTDHPATHPPEYQHERVDPYARLSDMLVNLGYDGLFGPRTVFWHVDPRPSAGTRLFTRVDVPVLDLNKARWVGPGTAAVVLLGFAWVVWKLVGVAVGGRGASAVPESKVAETKKTK
;
A
#
# COMPACT_ATOMS: atom_id res chain seq x y z
N MET A 1 11.57 -21.47 8.76
CA MET A 1 10.22 -20.87 8.81
C MET A 1 9.62 -21.12 10.16
N ARG A 2 9.08 -20.09 10.81
CA ARG A 2 8.30 -20.21 12.06
C ARG A 2 6.87 -19.75 11.80
N GLN A 3 5.89 -20.55 12.22
CA GLN A 3 4.47 -20.23 12.03
C GLN A 3 3.74 -20.24 13.37
N ARG A 4 2.89 -19.23 13.59
CA ARG A 4 1.97 -19.14 14.71
C ARG A 4 0.56 -19.00 14.17
N VAL A 5 -0.37 -19.79 14.70
CA VAL A 5 -1.81 -19.64 14.43
C VAL A 5 -2.48 -19.22 15.73
N THR A 6 -3.31 -18.19 15.69
CA THR A 6 -4.00 -17.64 16.85
C THR A 6 -5.48 -17.49 16.52
N PHE A 7 -6.34 -18.02 17.39
CA PHE A 7 -7.79 -17.90 17.28
C PHE A 7 -8.27 -16.87 18.32
N LEU A 8 -8.87 -15.80 17.85
CA LEU A 8 -9.39 -14.69 18.64
C LEU A 8 -10.90 -14.86 18.80
N HIS A 9 -11.35 -15.04 20.04
CA HIS A 9 -12.75 -15.31 20.37
C HIS A 9 -13.34 -14.10 21.09
N ARG A 10 -14.66 -13.93 20.99
CA ARG A 10 -15.38 -13.04 21.90
C ARG A 10 -15.51 -13.73 23.27
N PRO A 11 -15.69 -12.99 24.37
CA PRO A 11 -15.83 -13.59 25.71
C PRO A 11 -16.89 -14.69 25.81
N GLY A 12 -17.98 -14.62 25.03
CA GLY A 12 -19.04 -15.63 25.00
C GLY A 12 -18.78 -16.84 24.11
N ASP A 13 -17.74 -16.81 23.28
CA ASP A 13 -17.41 -17.84 22.27
C ASP A 13 -16.11 -18.59 22.64
N ALA A 14 -15.74 -18.59 23.92
CA ALA A 14 -14.51 -19.22 24.41
C ALA A 14 -14.56 -20.75 24.21
N VAL A 15 -13.43 -21.31 23.75
CA VAL A 15 -13.28 -22.76 23.58
C VAL A 15 -12.90 -23.41 24.89
N ASP A 16 -13.65 -24.44 25.29
CA ASP A 16 -13.30 -25.27 26.44
C ASP A 16 -12.00 -26.05 26.14
N PRO A 17 -10.91 -25.85 26.93
CA PRO A 17 -9.66 -26.58 26.74
C PRO A 17 -9.79 -28.11 26.77
N SER A 18 -10.82 -28.65 27.44
CA SER A 18 -11.05 -30.10 27.52
C SER A 18 -11.43 -30.73 26.16
N THR A 19 -11.91 -29.91 25.23
CA THR A 19 -12.33 -30.34 23.87
C THR A 19 -11.18 -30.39 22.88
N LEU A 20 -10.00 -29.88 23.27
CA LEU A 20 -8.81 -29.83 22.41
C LEU A 20 -8.05 -31.15 22.44
N ARG A 21 -7.64 -31.61 21.25
CA ARG A 21 -6.73 -32.73 21.09
C ARG A 21 -5.45 -32.25 20.43
N ILE A 22 -4.36 -32.37 21.18
CA ILE A 22 -3.01 -31.99 20.75
C ILE A 22 -2.25 -33.28 20.44
N THR A 23 -1.73 -33.39 19.22
CA THR A 23 -0.78 -34.42 18.82
C THR A 23 0.58 -33.76 18.55
N GLU A 24 1.61 -34.55 18.26
CA GLU A 24 2.94 -34.03 17.93
C GLU A 24 2.91 -33.03 16.76
N ASN A 25 2.02 -33.27 15.79
CA ASN A 25 1.97 -32.52 14.53
C ASN A 25 0.60 -31.88 14.27
N SER A 26 -0.31 -31.84 15.25
CA SER A 26 -1.61 -31.20 15.05
C SER A 26 -2.27 -30.72 16.33
N LEU A 27 -3.06 -29.66 16.20
CA LEU A 27 -4.03 -29.22 17.18
C LEU A 27 -5.41 -29.31 16.53
N THR A 28 -6.31 -30.07 17.16
CA THR A 28 -7.69 -30.24 16.73
C THR A 28 -8.66 -29.90 17.86
N GLY A 29 -9.84 -29.41 17.52
CA GLY A 29 -10.88 -29.06 18.48
C GLY A 29 -12.28 -29.22 17.88
N PRO A 30 -13.28 -28.49 18.38
CA PRO A 30 -14.62 -28.49 17.82
C PRO A 30 -14.62 -28.16 16.32
N GLN A 31 -15.53 -28.77 15.57
CA GLN A 31 -15.65 -28.56 14.12
C GLN A 31 -16.13 -27.16 13.76
N GLU A 32 -16.79 -26.49 14.69
CA GLU A 32 -17.33 -25.15 14.50
C GLU A 32 -17.04 -24.30 15.74
N ILE A 33 -16.07 -23.40 15.61
CA ILE A 33 -15.80 -22.33 16.58
C ILE A 33 -16.04 -20.98 15.91
N ARG A 34 -16.55 -20.00 16.66
CA ARG A 34 -16.62 -18.61 16.17
C ARG A 34 -15.40 -17.86 16.64
N ALA A 35 -14.51 -17.54 15.70
CA ALA A 35 -13.27 -16.85 15.98
C ALA A 35 -12.83 -16.03 14.77
N ALA A 36 -12.02 -15.00 15.00
CA ALA A 36 -11.12 -14.49 13.97
C ALA A 36 -9.83 -15.30 14.03
N ARG A 37 -9.21 -15.58 12.88
CA ARG A 37 -8.01 -16.42 12.81
C ARG A 37 -6.85 -15.61 12.27
N GLU A 38 -5.81 -15.47 13.08
CA GLU A 38 -4.55 -14.87 12.70
C GLU A 38 -3.53 -15.97 12.38
N VAL A 39 -2.87 -15.85 11.24
CA VAL A 39 -1.71 -16.67 10.88
C VAL A 39 -0.52 -15.76 10.70
N ARG A 40 0.51 -15.97 11.53
CA ARG A 40 1.78 -15.26 11.43
C ARG A 40 2.88 -16.22 11.01
N THR A 41 3.54 -15.93 9.90
CA THR A 41 4.67 -16.67 9.37
C THR A 41 5.90 -15.77 9.40
N THR A 42 7.02 -16.28 9.90
CA THR A 42 8.31 -15.59 9.91
C THR A 42 9.30 -16.38 9.08
N LEU A 43 9.85 -15.72 8.07
CA LEU A 43 10.79 -16.27 7.09
C LEU A 43 12.13 -15.55 7.21
N ALA A 44 13.21 -16.31 7.23
CA ALA A 44 14.54 -15.74 7.07
C ALA A 44 14.81 -15.38 5.59
N LEU A 45 15.77 -14.49 5.33
CA LEU A 45 16.03 -13.99 3.98
C LEU A 45 16.49 -15.07 2.98
N ASP A 46 17.12 -16.13 3.47
CA ASP A 46 17.54 -17.31 2.70
C ASP A 46 16.40 -18.27 2.35
N GLU A 47 15.25 -18.14 3.03
CA GLU A 47 14.02 -18.90 2.76
C GLU A 47 13.14 -18.22 1.70
N LEU A 48 13.55 -17.05 1.19
CA LEU A 48 12.80 -16.26 0.22
C LEU A 48 13.35 -16.44 -1.20
N PRO A 49 12.50 -16.24 -2.23
CA PRO A 49 12.96 -16.16 -3.62
C PRO A 49 14.05 -15.10 -3.76
N ALA A 50 15.07 -15.40 -4.58
CA ALA A 50 16.27 -14.56 -4.70
C ALA A 50 15.96 -13.11 -5.06
N GLU A 51 14.97 -12.88 -5.93
CA GLU A 51 14.51 -11.54 -6.31
C GLU A 51 13.98 -10.74 -5.12
N LEU A 52 13.10 -11.34 -4.31
CA LEU A 52 12.53 -10.71 -3.12
C LEU A 52 13.60 -10.48 -2.06
N ALA A 53 14.45 -11.48 -1.81
CA ALA A 53 15.55 -11.37 -0.86
C ALA A 53 16.51 -10.22 -1.23
N SER A 54 16.78 -10.00 -2.52
CA SER A 54 17.62 -8.90 -2.99
C SER A 54 17.02 -7.53 -2.66
N VAL A 55 15.72 -7.33 -2.89
CA VAL A 55 15.03 -6.07 -2.58
C VAL A 55 14.95 -5.81 -1.08
N LEU A 56 14.72 -6.84 -0.27
CA LEU A 56 14.72 -6.70 1.18
C LEU A 56 16.11 -6.32 1.72
N LYS A 57 17.20 -6.84 1.13
CA LYS A 57 18.57 -6.45 1.54
C LYS A 57 18.86 -4.97 1.32
N THR A 58 18.34 -4.39 0.24
CA THR A 58 18.50 -2.94 -0.08
C THR A 58 17.47 -2.06 0.63
N SER A 59 16.40 -2.62 1.17
CA SER A 59 15.43 -1.90 2.00
C SER A 59 15.98 -1.67 3.42
N HIS A 60 15.78 -0.46 3.95
CA HIS A 60 15.92 -0.21 5.40
C HIS A 60 14.66 -0.70 6.14
N GLU A 61 13.50 -0.35 5.60
CA GLU A 61 12.20 -0.70 6.15
C GLU A 61 11.22 -0.93 5.00
N LEU A 62 10.44 -2.00 5.08
CA LEU A 62 9.41 -2.32 4.10
C LEU A 62 8.19 -2.89 4.82
N HIS A 63 7.07 -2.19 4.72
CA HIS A 63 5.78 -2.67 5.18
C HIS A 63 4.76 -2.64 4.05
N VAL A 64 4.19 -3.78 3.75
CA VAL A 64 3.00 -3.90 2.92
C VAL A 64 1.82 -4.22 3.82
N ARG A 65 0.72 -3.52 3.60
CA ARG A 65 -0.53 -3.69 4.35
C ARG A 65 -1.67 -3.73 3.35
N TRP A 66 -2.54 -4.72 3.47
CA TRP A 66 -3.75 -4.81 2.68
C TRP A 66 -4.95 -5.01 3.58
N VAL A 67 -6.04 -4.33 3.26
CA VAL A 67 -7.33 -4.44 3.95
C VAL A 67 -8.42 -4.71 2.93
N ALA A 68 -9.26 -5.70 3.19
CA ALA A 68 -10.35 -6.09 2.31
C ALA A 68 -11.34 -4.96 2.06
N SER A 69 -11.91 -5.00 0.86
CA SER A 69 -12.89 -4.03 0.38
C SER A 69 -14.30 -4.26 0.89
N ASP A 70 -14.65 -5.51 1.16
CA ASP A 70 -15.95 -5.89 1.69
C ASP A 70 -16.01 -5.75 3.21
N ALA A 71 -17.20 -5.49 3.74
CA ALA A 71 -17.42 -5.40 5.18
C ALA A 71 -17.21 -6.76 5.86
N PHE A 72 -16.63 -6.75 7.06
CA PHE A 72 -16.35 -7.94 7.83
C PHE A 72 -16.53 -7.74 9.33
N ASP A 73 -16.88 -8.82 10.03
CA ASP A 73 -16.96 -8.82 11.48
C ASP A 73 -15.56 -8.89 12.10
N THR A 74 -15.37 -8.10 13.16
CA THR A 74 -14.08 -7.98 13.86
C THR A 74 -14.16 -8.50 15.30
N VAL A 75 -12.98 -8.72 15.89
CA VAL A 75 -12.79 -8.95 17.33
C VAL A 75 -11.95 -7.80 17.88
N THR A 76 -12.53 -7.01 18.78
CA THR A 76 -11.81 -5.95 19.50
C THR A 76 -10.93 -6.57 20.61
N PRO A 77 -9.82 -5.93 21.02
CA PRO A 77 -9.33 -4.57 20.68
C PRO A 77 -8.18 -4.50 19.65
N LEU A 78 -7.88 -5.56 18.89
CA LEU A 78 -6.52 -5.79 18.38
C LEU A 78 -6.14 -5.19 17.01
N HIS A 79 -6.86 -4.18 16.50
CA HIS A 79 -6.63 -3.74 15.11
C HIS A 79 -6.49 -2.23 14.97
N SER A 80 -5.26 -1.79 14.65
CA SER A 80 -5.01 -0.53 13.94
C SER A 80 -5.56 -0.66 12.53
N ARG A 81 -6.30 0.34 12.06
CA ARG A 81 -7.09 0.23 10.83
C ARG A 81 -6.58 1.17 9.77
N LEU A 82 -6.40 0.62 8.58
CA LEU A 82 -6.15 1.36 7.35
C LEU A 82 -7.42 1.35 6.50
N SER A 83 -7.50 2.31 5.58
CA SER A 83 -8.55 2.27 4.56
C SER A 83 -8.41 1.01 3.69
N PRO A 84 -9.51 0.46 3.15
CA PRO A 84 -9.46 -0.68 2.24
C PRO A 84 -8.50 -0.46 1.06
N GLY A 85 -7.87 -1.54 0.60
CA GLY A 85 -6.90 -1.52 -0.48
C GLY A 85 -5.47 -1.80 -0.02
N PHE A 86 -4.53 -1.55 -0.92
CA PHE A 86 -3.11 -1.84 -0.76
C PHE A 86 -2.34 -0.59 -0.31
N HIS A 87 -1.55 -0.73 0.74
CA HIS A 87 -0.66 0.29 1.27
C HIS A 87 0.77 -0.25 1.32
N LEU A 88 1.70 0.58 0.90
CA LEU A 88 3.13 0.33 0.97
C LEU A 88 3.79 1.47 1.74
N PHE A 89 4.59 1.11 2.74
CA PHE A 89 5.48 2.00 3.46
C PHE A 89 6.91 1.52 3.23
N PHE A 90 7.77 2.40 2.73
CA PHE A 90 9.09 2.03 2.25
C PHE A 90 10.15 3.05 2.63
N THR A 91 11.29 2.56 3.11
CA THR A 91 12.50 3.34 3.36
C THR A 91 13.69 2.62 2.71
N PRO A 92 14.36 3.22 1.71
CA PRO A 92 15.57 2.64 1.11
C PRO A 92 16.78 2.77 2.04
N ARG A 93 17.76 1.86 1.93
CA ARG A 93 18.97 1.85 2.79
C ARG A 93 20.05 2.83 2.34
N GLN A 94 20.20 3.04 1.03
CA GLN A 94 21.10 4.04 0.47
C GLN A 94 20.26 5.20 -0.08
N GLY A 95 20.76 6.44 0.02
CA GLY A 95 20.01 7.66 -0.32
C GLY A 95 19.17 7.49 -1.59
N GLY A 96 17.84 7.39 -1.39
CA GLY A 96 16.91 6.66 -2.26
C GLY A 96 17.02 6.98 -3.74
N ASP A 97 17.67 6.09 -4.48
CA ASP A 97 17.59 6.11 -5.94
C ASP A 97 16.23 5.56 -6.38
N ALA A 98 15.63 6.21 -7.38
CA ALA A 98 14.35 5.81 -7.95
C ALA A 98 14.38 4.35 -8.45
N SER A 99 15.55 3.87 -8.90
CA SER A 99 15.74 2.51 -9.42
C SER A 99 15.39 1.39 -8.40
N GLU A 100 15.65 1.62 -7.09
CA GLU A 100 15.31 0.64 -6.05
C GLU A 100 13.79 0.47 -5.94
N SER A 101 13.07 1.58 -5.90
CA SER A 101 11.61 1.61 -5.83
C SER A 101 10.94 1.10 -7.10
N GLU A 102 11.55 1.29 -8.27
CA GLU A 102 11.08 0.72 -9.54
C GLU A 102 11.14 -0.81 -9.53
N THR A 103 12.23 -1.36 -9.00
CA THR A 103 12.39 -2.81 -8.87
C THR A 103 11.39 -3.38 -7.87
N LEU A 104 11.20 -2.71 -6.72
CA LEU A 104 10.16 -3.05 -5.76
C LEU A 104 8.76 -3.04 -6.39
N CYS A 105 8.38 -1.98 -7.12
CA CYS A 105 7.09 -1.90 -7.80
C CYS A 105 6.91 -3.00 -8.85
N ARG A 106 7.96 -3.39 -9.57
CA ARG A 106 7.91 -4.51 -10.52
C ARG A 106 7.58 -5.82 -9.82
N LEU A 107 8.21 -6.11 -8.69
CA LEU A 107 7.92 -7.30 -7.89
C LEU A 107 6.51 -7.26 -7.29
N LEU A 108 6.08 -6.11 -6.77
CA LEU A 108 4.75 -5.97 -6.19
C LEU A 108 3.65 -6.14 -7.24
N ARG A 109 3.81 -5.59 -8.45
CA ARG A 109 2.90 -5.83 -9.58
C ARG A 109 2.84 -7.30 -9.96
N LYS A 110 4.01 -7.97 -10.04
CA LYS A 110 4.10 -9.42 -10.32
C LYS A 110 3.41 -10.24 -9.23
N ALA A 111 3.54 -9.87 -7.95
CA ALA A 111 3.00 -10.63 -6.85
C ALA A 111 1.50 -10.40 -6.65
N PHE A 112 1.07 -9.15 -6.50
CA PHE A 112 -0.31 -8.80 -6.13
C PHE A 112 -1.25 -8.64 -7.32
N GLY A 113 -0.73 -8.37 -8.53
CA GLY A 113 -1.55 -7.99 -9.67
C GLY A 113 -2.24 -6.63 -9.48
N GLY A 114 -2.67 -6.00 -10.58
CA GLY A 114 -3.50 -4.79 -10.55
C GLY A 114 -2.83 -3.49 -10.06
N LEU A 115 -1.60 -3.52 -9.51
CA LEU A 115 -0.87 -2.35 -8.98
C LEU A 115 -0.24 -1.46 -10.08
N GLU A 116 -0.98 -1.13 -11.14
CA GLU A 116 -0.47 -0.42 -12.33
C GLU A 116 0.14 0.95 -12.01
N ASN A 117 -0.34 1.64 -10.96
CA ASN A 117 0.15 2.96 -10.59
C ASN A 117 1.42 2.91 -9.73
N CYS A 118 1.90 1.74 -9.31
CA CYS A 118 3.20 1.61 -8.63
C CYS A 118 4.30 1.70 -9.68
N GLN A 119 4.99 2.84 -9.77
CA GLN A 119 6.10 3.06 -10.72
C GLN A 119 7.42 3.24 -9.99
N SER A 120 7.57 4.34 -9.25
CA SER A 120 8.79 4.68 -8.51
C SER A 120 8.46 5.57 -7.31
N SER A 121 9.41 5.76 -6.41
CA SER A 121 9.32 6.69 -5.29
C SER A 121 9.18 8.15 -5.73
N LYS A 122 9.67 8.49 -6.93
CA LYS A 122 9.59 9.82 -7.51
C LYS A 122 8.23 10.12 -8.14
N ASP A 123 7.62 9.12 -8.77
CA ASP A 123 6.42 9.33 -9.60
C ASP A 123 5.13 8.96 -8.87
N SER A 124 5.18 7.94 -8.02
CA SER A 124 3.97 7.32 -7.44
C SER A 124 3.84 7.50 -5.94
N PHE A 125 4.95 7.76 -5.23
CA PHE A 125 4.96 7.72 -3.76
C PHE A 125 4.85 9.12 -3.16
N ILE A 126 4.28 9.18 -1.96
CA ILE A 126 4.24 10.37 -1.13
C ILE A 126 5.41 10.31 -0.18
N ALA A 127 6.28 11.34 -0.20
CA ALA A 127 7.36 11.47 0.77
C ALA A 127 6.79 11.86 2.15
N LEU A 128 7.19 11.11 3.17
CA LEU A 128 6.83 11.35 4.56
C LEU A 128 7.95 12.12 5.26
N SER A 129 7.59 13.07 6.14
CA SER A 129 8.58 13.89 6.83
C SER A 129 9.29 13.09 7.93
N PRO A 130 10.64 13.01 7.93
CA PRO A 130 11.38 12.26 8.95
C PRO A 130 11.26 12.88 10.35
N ASP A 131 11.00 14.19 10.45
CA ASP A 131 10.99 14.94 11.71
C ASP A 131 9.72 14.76 12.56
N ARG A 132 8.66 14.14 12.03
CA ARG A 132 7.39 14.03 12.77
C ARG A 132 7.24 12.74 13.55
N PHE A 133 7.86 11.63 13.12
CA PHE A 133 7.82 10.36 13.83
C PHE A 133 9.09 9.56 13.53
N SER A 134 9.93 9.31 14.54
CA SER A 134 11.21 8.59 14.45
C SER A 134 11.10 7.12 13.99
N HIS A 135 9.89 6.66 13.70
CA HIS A 135 9.53 5.28 13.35
C HIS A 135 8.65 5.20 12.09
N SER A 136 8.47 6.29 11.34
CA SER A 136 7.68 6.27 10.11
C SER A 136 8.58 6.12 8.89
N ALA A 137 8.19 5.23 7.98
CA ALA A 137 8.88 5.03 6.72
C ALA A 137 9.02 6.34 5.93
N ALA A 138 10.03 6.43 5.05
CA ALA A 138 10.30 7.64 4.27
C ALA A 138 9.25 7.88 3.16
N PHE A 139 8.62 6.84 2.65
CA PHE A 139 7.65 6.92 1.57
C PHE A 139 6.39 6.10 1.84
N GLN A 140 5.26 6.58 1.34
CA GLN A 140 3.99 5.86 1.31
C GLN A 140 3.43 5.79 -0.11
N PHE A 141 2.90 4.62 -0.47
CA PHE A 141 2.10 4.41 -1.68
C PHE A 141 0.78 3.75 -1.32
N TYR A 142 -0.29 4.15 -2.00
CA TYR A 142 -1.61 3.59 -1.84
C TYR A 142 -2.25 3.33 -3.20
N GLN A 143 -2.92 2.19 -3.32
CA GLN A 143 -3.80 1.91 -4.45
C GLN A 143 -4.96 1.00 -4.03
N PRO A 144 -6.18 1.19 -4.57
CA PRO A 144 -7.24 0.21 -4.43
C PRO A 144 -6.80 -1.17 -4.96
N LEU A 145 -7.03 -2.21 -4.16
CA LEU A 145 -6.84 -3.61 -4.50
C LEU A 145 -7.96 -4.41 -3.85
N ASP A 146 -8.82 -5.01 -4.69
CA ASP A 146 -10.09 -5.58 -4.23
C ASP A 146 -9.89 -6.90 -3.46
N ASP A 147 -8.99 -7.79 -3.91
CA ASP A 147 -8.75 -9.12 -3.33
C ASP A 147 -7.27 -9.56 -3.39
N LEU A 148 -6.97 -10.70 -2.76
CA LEU A 148 -5.64 -11.31 -2.72
C LEU A 148 -5.51 -12.54 -3.65
N ALA A 149 -6.45 -12.79 -4.58
CA ALA A 149 -6.46 -14.01 -5.37
C ALA A 149 -5.23 -14.14 -6.29
N HIS A 150 -4.72 -13.04 -6.82
CA HIS A 150 -3.47 -13.05 -7.59
C HIS A 150 -2.26 -13.30 -6.68
N PHE A 151 -2.22 -12.66 -5.51
CA PHE A 151 -1.17 -12.87 -4.52
C PHE A 151 -1.11 -14.32 -4.03
N ALA A 152 -2.24 -14.91 -3.67
CA ALA A 152 -2.33 -16.31 -3.25
C ALA A 152 -1.83 -17.26 -4.36
N ARG A 153 -2.21 -17.03 -5.62
CA ARG A 153 -1.69 -17.82 -6.76
C ARG A 153 -0.18 -17.66 -6.92
N HIS A 154 0.33 -16.43 -6.85
CA HIS A 154 1.77 -16.18 -6.97
C HIS A 154 2.56 -16.88 -5.86
N VAL A 155 2.11 -16.78 -4.60
CA VAL A 155 2.73 -17.46 -3.45
C VAL A 155 2.69 -18.97 -3.62
N ARG A 156 1.57 -19.52 -4.09
CA ARG A 156 1.43 -20.95 -4.36
C ARG A 156 2.45 -21.43 -5.40
N ASP A 157 2.61 -20.68 -6.48
CA ASP A 157 3.44 -21.09 -7.61
C ASP A 157 4.94 -20.91 -7.32
N GLU A 158 5.33 -19.93 -6.50
CA GLU A 158 6.74 -19.62 -6.19
C GLU A 158 7.24 -20.29 -4.89
N LEU A 159 6.38 -20.53 -3.89
CA LEU A 159 6.81 -21.00 -2.56
C LEU A 159 6.36 -22.41 -2.20
N CYS A 160 5.29 -22.95 -2.80
CA CYS A 160 4.85 -24.31 -2.47
C CYS A 160 5.60 -25.36 -3.30
N PRO A 161 6.27 -26.35 -2.67
CA PRO A 161 6.87 -27.46 -3.39
C PRO A 161 5.84 -28.23 -4.22
N GLU A 162 6.29 -28.85 -5.32
CA GLU A 162 5.44 -29.73 -6.11
C GLU A 162 4.92 -30.88 -5.23
N GLY A 163 3.59 -30.99 -5.13
CA GLY A 163 2.94 -32.08 -4.41
C GLY A 163 2.80 -31.88 -2.90
N ASP A 164 2.98 -30.67 -2.34
CA ASP A 164 2.58 -30.37 -0.96
C ASP A 164 1.12 -29.85 -0.90
N PRO A 165 0.11 -30.72 -0.66
CA PRO A 165 -1.28 -30.29 -0.56
C PRO A 165 -1.55 -29.42 0.66
N LEU A 166 -0.75 -29.55 1.73
CA LEU A 166 -0.90 -28.73 2.92
C LEU A 166 -0.46 -27.30 2.63
N CYS A 167 0.70 -27.10 1.99
CA CYS A 167 1.13 -25.76 1.58
C CYS A 167 0.06 -25.08 0.70
N ARG A 168 -0.45 -25.79 -0.30
CA ARG A 168 -1.50 -25.25 -1.20
C ARG A 168 -2.76 -24.86 -0.44
N ALA A 169 -3.29 -25.74 0.42
CA ALA A 169 -4.46 -25.45 1.24
C ALA A 169 -4.21 -24.29 2.23
N GLN A 170 -2.98 -24.15 2.74
CA GLN A 170 -2.61 -23.02 3.59
C GLN A 170 -2.61 -21.69 2.83
N VAL A 171 -2.09 -21.68 1.61
CA VAL A 171 -2.02 -20.51 0.73
C VAL A 171 -3.40 -20.12 0.20
N GLU A 172 -4.25 -21.09 -0.15
CA GLU A 172 -5.63 -20.84 -0.59
C GLU A 172 -6.42 -20.06 0.46
N ARG A 173 -6.22 -20.32 1.76
CA ARG A 173 -6.88 -19.53 2.82
C ARG A 173 -6.50 -18.06 2.86
N LEU A 174 -5.43 -17.62 2.17
CA LEU A 174 -5.12 -16.19 2.05
C LEU A 174 -6.24 -15.44 1.31
N THR A 175 -7.02 -16.10 0.46
CA THR A 175 -8.16 -15.45 -0.23
C THR A 175 -9.33 -15.18 0.69
N GLU A 176 -9.38 -15.83 1.86
CA GLU A 176 -10.38 -15.60 2.91
C GLU A 176 -9.92 -14.55 3.94
N ALA A 177 -8.72 -14.00 3.77
CA ALA A 177 -8.20 -12.99 4.67
C ALA A 177 -8.92 -11.65 4.45
N VAL A 178 -9.11 -10.91 5.54
CA VAL A 178 -9.60 -9.53 5.56
C VAL A 178 -8.49 -8.51 5.78
N SER A 179 -7.34 -8.96 6.30
CA SER A 179 -6.12 -8.17 6.29
C SER A 179 -4.88 -9.02 6.05
N LEU A 180 -3.87 -8.40 5.45
CA LEU A 180 -2.58 -9.01 5.19
C LEU A 180 -1.48 -7.98 5.43
N ASP A 181 -0.53 -8.33 6.29
CA ASP A 181 0.56 -7.48 6.73
C ASP A 181 1.90 -8.17 6.47
N LEU A 182 2.73 -7.60 5.58
CA LEU A 182 4.12 -8.02 5.39
C LEU A 182 5.02 -6.95 5.99
N SER A 183 5.95 -7.36 6.85
CA SER A 183 6.88 -6.47 7.53
C SER A 183 8.29 -6.98 7.46
N TYR A 184 9.20 -6.12 7.05
CA TYR A 184 10.62 -6.34 7.09
C TYR A 184 11.33 -5.07 7.55
N ASP A 185 12.34 -5.24 8.39
CA ASP A 185 13.21 -4.18 8.87
C ASP A 185 14.65 -4.71 9.01
N THR A 186 15.64 -3.81 8.96
CA THR A 186 17.05 -4.24 9.04
C THR A 186 17.47 -4.75 10.41
N ILE A 187 16.66 -4.57 11.46
CA ILE A 187 16.99 -5.03 12.81
C ILE A 187 16.63 -6.52 12.93
N SER A 188 15.44 -6.89 12.46
CA SER A 188 14.91 -8.25 12.57
C SER A 188 15.43 -9.20 11.49
N HIS A 189 15.91 -8.67 10.35
CA HIS A 189 16.43 -9.46 9.22
C HIS A 189 15.52 -10.62 8.78
N THR A 190 14.22 -10.50 9.04
CA THR A 190 13.23 -11.54 8.78
C THR A 190 11.99 -10.89 8.18
N LEU A 191 11.38 -11.58 7.20
CA LEU A 191 10.09 -11.19 6.67
C LEU A 191 9.00 -11.80 7.55
N LYS A 192 8.21 -10.94 8.19
CA LYS A 192 7.04 -11.32 8.97
C LYS A 192 5.80 -11.11 8.11
N ILE A 193 5.01 -12.16 7.92
CA ILE A 193 3.76 -12.16 7.17
C ILE A 193 2.64 -12.50 8.14
N THR A 194 1.66 -11.63 8.28
CA THR A 194 0.48 -11.86 9.12
C THR A 194 -0.77 -11.75 8.27
N ALA A 195 -1.59 -12.79 8.24
CA ALA A 195 -2.89 -12.80 7.59
C ALA A 195 -3.99 -12.98 8.64
N LEU A 196 -5.04 -12.17 8.56
CA LEU A 196 -6.19 -12.23 9.45
C LEU A 196 -7.44 -12.62 8.66
N SER A 197 -8.11 -13.66 9.10
CA SER A 197 -9.45 -14.05 8.63
C SER A 197 -10.53 -13.37 9.49
N PRO A 198 -11.72 -13.10 8.93
CA PRO A 198 -12.80 -12.41 9.65
C PRO A 198 -13.30 -13.23 10.83
N TYR A 199 -14.04 -12.57 11.72
CA TYR A 199 -14.76 -13.27 12.78
C TYR A 199 -15.89 -14.12 12.19
N GLN A 200 -15.69 -15.43 12.10
CA GLN A 200 -16.66 -16.34 11.49
C GLN A 200 -16.60 -17.73 12.11
N ALA A 201 -17.59 -18.57 11.77
CA ALA A 201 -17.57 -19.98 12.08
C ALA A 201 -16.47 -20.68 11.25
N GLN A 202 -15.57 -21.39 11.92
CA GLN A 202 -14.46 -22.09 11.27
C GLN A 202 -13.98 -23.29 12.12
N PRO A 203 -13.34 -24.29 11.51
CA PRO A 203 -12.80 -25.43 12.26
C PRO A 203 -11.55 -25.04 13.06
N LEU A 204 -11.45 -25.57 14.29
CA LEU A 204 -10.20 -25.54 15.05
C LEU A 204 -9.30 -26.68 14.58
N LEU A 205 -8.54 -26.41 13.52
CA LEU A 205 -7.53 -27.32 12.96
C LEU A 205 -6.24 -26.57 12.65
N VAL A 206 -5.14 -27.02 13.23
CA VAL A 206 -3.79 -26.59 12.89
C VAL A 206 -2.95 -27.84 12.66
N THR A 207 -2.31 -27.93 11.51
CA THR A 207 -1.34 -28.97 11.20
C THR A 207 0.07 -28.39 11.24
N GLY A 208 0.98 -29.10 11.90
CA GLY A 208 2.42 -28.84 11.89
C GLY A 208 3.08 -29.61 10.75
N HIS A 209 4.09 -29.01 10.14
CA HIS A 209 4.94 -29.66 9.14
C HIS A 209 6.13 -30.33 9.83
N SER A 210 6.34 -31.62 9.59
CA SER A 210 7.37 -32.46 10.24
C SER A 210 8.83 -32.09 9.89
N HIS A 211 9.06 -31.24 8.88
CA HIS A 211 10.39 -30.78 8.48
C HIS A 211 10.81 -29.42 9.05
N HIS A 212 10.00 -28.83 9.93
CA HIS A 212 10.29 -27.52 10.49
C HIS A 212 10.33 -27.58 12.01
N ARG A 213 11.50 -27.22 12.55
CA ARG A 213 11.91 -27.29 13.95
C ARG A 213 10.78 -26.88 14.91
N THR A 214 10.19 -27.88 15.56
CA THR A 214 9.54 -27.75 16.86
C THR A 214 10.63 -27.38 17.87
N ASP A 215 10.70 -26.11 18.27
CA ASP A 215 11.48 -25.76 19.45
C ASP A 215 10.79 -26.42 20.66
N HIS A 216 11.31 -27.57 21.09
CA HIS A 216 11.04 -28.11 22.40
C HIS A 216 11.53 -27.08 23.44
N PRO A 217 10.68 -26.59 24.35
CA PRO A 217 11.19 -25.84 25.48
C PRO A 217 12.03 -26.81 26.31
N ALA A 218 13.33 -26.55 26.36
CA ALA A 218 14.24 -27.23 27.25
C ALA A 218 13.70 -27.18 28.68
N THR A 219 13.69 -28.35 29.30
CA THR A 219 13.31 -28.62 30.67
C THR A 219 14.07 -27.73 31.66
N HIS A 220 13.45 -26.64 32.08
CA HIS A 220 13.65 -26.04 33.38
C HIS A 220 12.27 -25.72 33.95
N PRO A 221 11.88 -26.26 35.12
CA PRO A 221 10.62 -25.87 35.74
C PRO A 221 10.78 -24.43 36.25
N PRO A 222 10.00 -23.45 35.77
CA PRO A 222 10.00 -22.15 36.42
C PRO A 222 9.17 -22.28 37.70
N GLU A 223 9.84 -21.96 38.79
CA GLU A 223 9.26 -21.61 40.07
C GLU A 223 8.13 -20.59 39.85
N TYR A 224 6.91 -20.97 40.23
CA TYR A 224 5.72 -20.13 40.11
C TYR A 224 5.80 -18.96 41.10
N GLN A 225 6.38 -17.85 40.69
CA GLN A 225 6.07 -16.56 41.28
C GLN A 225 4.90 -15.94 40.52
N HIS A 226 3.82 -15.65 41.25
CA HIS A 226 2.69 -14.85 40.78
C HIS A 226 3.16 -13.41 40.55
N GLU A 227 3.88 -13.19 39.46
CA GLU A 227 4.03 -11.85 38.92
C GLU A 227 2.74 -11.51 38.18
N ARG A 228 2.10 -10.41 38.59
CA ARG A 228 0.85 -9.94 38.04
C ARG A 228 1.15 -9.43 36.61
N VAL A 229 1.12 -10.34 35.63
CA VAL A 229 1.46 -10.06 34.24
C VAL A 229 0.39 -9.14 33.65
N ASP A 230 0.76 -7.89 33.38
CA ASP A 230 -0.10 -6.94 32.69
C ASP A 230 -0.45 -7.47 31.29
N PRO A 231 -1.74 -7.71 30.98
CA PRO A 231 -2.17 -8.26 29.69
C PRO A 231 -1.86 -7.35 28.49
N TYR A 232 -1.49 -6.09 28.75
CA TYR A 232 -1.11 -5.10 27.73
C TYR A 232 0.36 -5.18 27.31
N ALA A 233 1.25 -5.74 28.13
CA ALA A 233 2.69 -5.71 27.86
C ALA A 233 3.13 -6.69 26.75
N ARG A 234 2.36 -7.76 26.49
CA ARG A 234 2.62 -8.68 25.36
C ARG A 234 1.97 -8.24 24.04
N LEU A 235 1.16 -7.19 24.06
CA LEU A 235 0.44 -6.69 22.88
C LEU A 235 1.29 -5.72 22.04
N SER A 236 2.29 -5.06 22.62
CA SER A 236 3.14 -4.10 21.88
C SER A 236 3.98 -4.76 20.79
N ASP A 237 4.46 -5.98 21.01
CA ASP A 237 5.26 -6.75 20.05
C ASP A 237 4.44 -7.38 18.92
N MET A 238 3.11 -7.34 19.04
CA MET A 238 2.18 -7.92 18.07
C MET A 238 1.84 -6.94 16.93
N LEU A 239 2.07 -5.64 17.14
CA LEU A 239 1.70 -4.53 16.25
C LEU A 239 2.86 -3.55 16.02
N VAL A 240 4.10 -4.03 16.11
CA VAL A 240 5.30 -3.20 15.89
C VAL A 240 5.18 -2.55 14.51
N ASN A 241 4.98 -1.22 14.55
CA ASN A 241 4.86 -0.26 13.45
C ASN A 241 3.46 0.07 12.89
N LEU A 242 2.35 -0.16 13.62
CA LEU A 242 1.05 0.48 13.27
C LEU A 242 0.18 0.96 14.44
N GLY A 243 0.55 0.69 15.71
CA GLY A 243 -0.13 1.27 16.86
C GLY A 243 0.50 2.59 17.28
N TYR A 244 -0.26 3.69 17.25
CA TYR A 244 0.11 4.93 17.93
C TYR A 244 0.07 4.79 19.46
N ASP A 245 -0.26 3.60 19.98
CA ASP A 245 -0.55 3.34 21.38
C ASP A 245 0.65 3.66 22.29
N GLY A 246 1.88 3.47 21.79
CA GLY A 246 3.11 3.88 22.50
C GLY A 246 3.40 5.38 22.50
N LEU A 247 2.69 6.17 21.67
CA LEU A 247 2.81 7.63 21.59
C LEU A 247 1.79 8.35 22.49
N PHE A 248 0.90 7.59 23.13
CA PHE A 248 -0.20 8.12 23.91
C PHE A 248 -0.05 7.75 25.39
N GLY A 249 -0.32 8.73 26.28
CA GLY A 249 -0.20 8.52 27.72
C GLY A 249 -1.15 7.45 28.26
N PRO A 250 -0.93 6.94 29.49
CA PRO A 250 -1.67 5.83 30.09
C PRO A 250 -3.17 6.09 30.34
N ARG A 251 -3.69 7.26 29.94
CA ARG A 251 -5.11 7.63 30.03
C ARG A 251 -5.80 7.75 28.68
N THR A 252 -5.13 7.37 27.59
CA THR A 252 -5.72 7.43 26.26
C THR A 252 -6.67 6.26 26.05
N VAL A 253 -7.88 6.58 25.60
CA VAL A 253 -8.91 5.61 25.26
C VAL A 253 -8.96 5.46 23.75
N PHE A 254 -8.72 4.24 23.27
CA PHE A 254 -8.86 3.91 21.85
C PHE A 254 -10.28 3.48 21.56
N TRP A 255 -10.97 4.23 20.72
CA TRP A 255 -12.28 3.85 20.19
C TRP A 255 -12.07 3.09 18.89
N HIS A 256 -12.42 1.81 18.88
CA HIS A 256 -12.45 1.02 17.66
C HIS A 256 -13.86 1.14 17.06
N VAL A 257 -13.96 1.71 15.85
CA VAL A 257 -15.21 1.74 15.09
C VAL A 257 -15.52 0.32 14.60
N ASP A 258 -16.69 -0.05 14.08
CA ASP A 258 -16.85 -1.29 13.29
C ASP A 258 -16.89 -0.94 11.81
N PRO A 259 -16.24 -1.71 10.91
CA PRO A 259 -16.23 -1.40 9.49
C PRO A 259 -17.60 -1.77 8.91
N ARG A 260 -18.57 -0.86 9.08
CA ARG A 260 -19.92 -1.01 8.57
C ARG A 260 -20.16 0.00 7.46
N PRO A 261 -20.58 -0.44 6.26
CA PRO A 261 -20.85 0.46 5.16
C PRO A 261 -22.11 1.28 5.47
N SER A 262 -22.14 2.54 5.03
CA SER A 262 -23.35 3.37 5.08
C SER A 262 -24.38 2.95 4.02
N ALA A 263 -23.93 2.35 2.91
CA ALA A 263 -24.74 1.77 1.86
C ALA A 263 -23.97 0.65 1.12
N GLY A 264 -24.64 -0.44 0.77
CA GLY A 264 -24.04 -1.60 0.09
C GLY A 264 -23.22 -2.51 1.02
N THR A 265 -22.28 -3.26 0.46
CA THR A 265 -21.39 -4.20 1.19
C THR A 265 -19.94 -3.74 1.26
N ARG A 266 -19.57 -2.66 0.56
CA ARG A 266 -18.19 -2.19 0.41
C ARG A 266 -17.83 -1.07 1.38
N LEU A 267 -16.60 -1.11 1.88
CA LEU A 267 -16.05 -0.16 2.85
C LEU A 267 -15.46 1.11 2.23
N PHE A 268 -15.51 1.25 0.91
CA PHE A 268 -15.07 2.43 0.21
C PHE A 268 -15.98 2.74 -0.98
N THR A 269 -15.98 4.01 -1.39
CA THR A 269 -16.74 4.50 -2.54
C THR A 269 -15.76 5.03 -3.59
N ARG A 270 -15.90 4.59 -4.84
CA ARG A 270 -15.16 5.20 -5.95
C ARG A 270 -15.90 6.45 -6.40
N VAL A 271 -15.15 7.55 -6.50
CA VAL A 271 -15.66 8.82 -7.06
C VAL A 271 -14.82 9.12 -8.29
N ASP A 272 -15.47 9.19 -9.45
CA ASP A 272 -14.81 9.57 -10.70
C ASP A 272 -14.64 11.09 -10.70
N VAL A 273 -13.41 11.53 -10.45
CA VAL A 273 -13.04 12.95 -10.56
C VAL A 273 -12.74 13.24 -12.03
N PRO A 274 -13.46 14.17 -12.67
CA PRO A 274 -13.16 14.56 -14.05
C PRO A 274 -11.85 15.35 -14.08
N VAL A 275 -10.75 14.65 -14.27
CA VAL A 275 -9.46 15.29 -14.56
C VAL A 275 -9.41 15.68 -16.03
N LEU A 276 -8.90 16.89 -16.32
CA LEU A 276 -8.67 17.36 -17.68
C LEU A 276 -7.63 16.44 -18.34
N ASP A 277 -8.09 15.69 -19.33
CA ASP A 277 -7.30 14.68 -20.03
C ASP A 277 -6.19 15.34 -20.87
N LEU A 278 -4.98 15.41 -20.30
CA LEU A 278 -3.81 16.07 -20.92
C LEU A 278 -3.43 15.43 -22.28
N ASN A 279 -3.82 14.19 -22.53
CA ASN A 279 -3.62 13.52 -23.82
C ASN A 279 -4.46 14.16 -24.94
N LYS A 280 -5.68 14.63 -24.63
CA LYS A 280 -6.52 15.40 -25.56
C LYS A 280 -6.02 16.85 -25.71
N ALA A 281 -5.25 17.35 -24.75
CA ALA A 281 -4.66 18.68 -24.77
C ALA A 281 -3.35 18.78 -25.57
N ARG A 282 -2.86 17.69 -26.20
CA ARG A 282 -1.62 17.72 -27.01
C ARG A 282 -1.70 18.69 -28.20
N TRP A 283 -2.90 19.04 -28.67
CA TRP A 283 -3.10 20.07 -29.72
C TRP A 283 -2.96 21.51 -29.20
N VAL A 284 -3.10 21.73 -27.88
CA VAL A 284 -3.05 23.06 -27.29
C VAL A 284 -1.67 23.66 -27.52
N GLY A 285 -0.58 22.94 -27.20
CA GLY A 285 0.80 23.40 -27.43
C GLY A 285 1.07 23.91 -28.86
N PRO A 286 0.92 23.07 -29.91
CA PRO A 286 1.14 23.50 -31.29
C PRO A 286 0.11 24.54 -31.76
N GLY A 287 -1.14 24.48 -31.27
CA GLY A 287 -2.17 25.48 -31.57
C GLY A 287 -1.80 26.87 -31.08
N THR A 288 -1.35 27.00 -29.82
CA THR A 288 -0.92 28.30 -29.26
C THR A 288 0.31 28.82 -30.00
N ALA A 289 1.26 27.96 -30.34
CA ALA A 289 2.45 28.33 -31.10
C ALA A 289 2.09 28.90 -32.49
N ALA A 290 1.14 28.27 -33.20
CA ALA A 290 0.69 28.73 -34.51
C ALA A 290 0.01 30.12 -34.43
N VAL A 291 -0.85 30.34 -33.44
CA VAL A 291 -1.53 31.63 -33.22
C VAL A 291 -0.51 32.74 -32.91
N VAL A 292 0.48 32.46 -32.06
CA VAL A 292 1.55 33.41 -31.73
C VAL A 292 2.39 33.75 -32.96
N LEU A 293 2.77 32.75 -33.77
CA LEU A 293 3.55 32.95 -34.99
C LEU A 293 2.78 33.77 -36.04
N LEU A 294 1.49 33.50 -36.23
CA LEU A 294 0.65 34.29 -37.14
C LEU A 294 0.52 35.74 -36.68
N GLY A 295 0.31 35.97 -35.38
CA GLY A 295 0.28 37.32 -34.81
C GLY A 295 1.61 38.05 -34.99
N PHE A 296 2.73 37.37 -34.76
CA PHE A 296 4.06 37.95 -34.96
C PHE A 296 4.32 38.27 -36.43
N ALA A 297 4.01 37.36 -37.34
CA ALA A 297 4.17 37.56 -38.79
C ALA A 297 3.32 38.74 -39.29
N TRP A 298 2.09 38.89 -38.78
CA TRP A 298 1.23 40.04 -39.08
C TRP A 298 1.86 41.37 -38.66
N VAL A 299 2.40 41.42 -37.43
CA VAL A 299 3.08 42.63 -36.93
C VAL A 299 4.30 42.96 -37.79
N VAL A 300 5.14 41.97 -38.10
CA VAL A 300 6.31 42.15 -38.96
C VAL A 300 5.89 42.66 -40.35
N TRP A 301 4.84 42.10 -40.95
CA TRP A 301 4.30 42.55 -42.23
C TRP A 301 3.90 44.04 -42.19
N LYS A 302 3.17 44.46 -41.14
CA LYS A 302 2.76 45.86 -40.99
C LYS A 302 3.96 46.81 -40.83
N LEU A 303 4.98 46.40 -40.08
CA LEU A 303 6.21 47.18 -39.90
C LEU A 303 7.00 47.31 -41.22
N VAL A 304 7.12 46.23 -42.00
CA VAL A 304 7.76 46.26 -43.32
C VAL A 304 6.97 47.15 -44.29
N GLY A 305 5.65 47.07 -44.30
CA GLY A 305 4.80 47.93 -45.12
C GLY A 305 5.00 49.43 -44.84
N VAL A 306 5.20 49.80 -43.57
CA VAL A 306 5.53 51.18 -43.18
C VAL A 306 6.97 51.55 -43.57
N ALA A 307 7.94 50.65 -43.39
CA ALA A 307 9.33 50.90 -43.74
C ALA A 307 9.58 51.03 -45.26
N VAL A 308 8.80 50.32 -46.07
CA VAL A 308 8.89 50.33 -47.54
C VAL A 308 8.00 51.43 -48.13
N GLY A 309 6.84 51.75 -47.54
CA GLY A 309 5.97 52.85 -47.95
C GLY A 309 6.42 54.25 -47.50
N GLY A 310 7.35 54.34 -46.53
CA GLY A 310 7.83 55.60 -45.96
C GLY A 310 8.97 56.29 -46.71
N ARG A 311 9.38 55.81 -47.89
CA ARG A 311 10.40 56.47 -48.74
C ARG A 311 9.81 56.88 -50.09
N GLY A 312 9.04 57.97 -50.10
CA GLY A 312 8.46 58.55 -51.30
C GLY A 312 8.16 60.04 -51.17
N ALA A 313 9.21 60.86 -51.34
CA ALA A 313 9.22 62.23 -51.88
C ALA A 313 8.14 63.25 -51.43
N SER A 314 8.52 64.15 -50.51
CA SER A 314 8.01 65.53 -50.54
C SER A 314 8.81 66.33 -51.57
N ALA A 315 8.34 66.37 -52.81
CA ALA A 315 8.76 67.38 -53.79
C ALA A 315 7.72 68.51 -53.78
N VAL A 316 8.18 69.70 -53.42
CA VAL A 316 7.46 70.97 -53.54
C VAL A 316 7.23 71.29 -55.02
N PRO A 317 6.04 71.81 -55.41
CA PRO A 317 5.99 72.74 -56.53
C PRO A 317 5.41 74.10 -56.11
N GLU A 318 6.13 75.10 -56.59
CA GLU A 318 5.90 76.53 -56.51
C GLU A 318 4.78 76.98 -57.46
N SER A 319 4.25 78.17 -57.18
CA SER A 319 3.03 78.80 -57.67
C SER A 319 2.84 78.91 -59.20
N LYS A 320 1.57 78.97 -59.63
CA LYS A 320 1.13 79.93 -60.66
C LYS A 320 -0.21 80.61 -60.30
N VAL A 321 -0.14 81.93 -60.40
CA VAL A 321 -1.22 82.92 -60.37
C VAL A 321 -1.98 82.92 -61.70
N ALA A 322 -3.32 83.04 -61.65
CA ALA A 322 -4.21 83.85 -62.52
C ALA A 322 -5.67 83.41 -62.26
N GLU A 323 -6.54 84.18 -61.61
CA GLU A 323 -7.24 85.43 -62.00
C GLU A 323 -8.67 85.17 -62.52
N THR A 324 -9.65 85.89 -61.93
CA THR A 324 -11.02 86.22 -62.40
C THR A 324 -12.06 85.08 -62.46
N LYS A 325 -13.35 85.24 -62.16
CA LYS A 325 -14.30 86.37 -61.98
C LYS A 325 -15.51 85.79 -61.20
N LYS A 326 -16.03 86.44 -60.13
CA LYS A 326 -17.36 87.12 -60.08
C LYS A 326 -18.48 86.33 -60.77
N THR A 327 -19.68 86.06 -60.24
CA THR A 327 -20.64 86.66 -59.28
C THR A 327 -21.84 85.67 -59.32
N LYS A 328 -22.89 85.63 -58.50
CA LYS A 328 -23.49 86.47 -57.47
C LYS A 328 -24.47 85.55 -56.73
#